data_AF-A0A6B3HYR7-F1
#
_entry.id   AF-A0A6B3HYR7-F1
#
_cell.length_a   1.000
_cell.length_b   1.000
_cell.length_c   1.000
_cell.angle_alpha   90.00
_cell.angle_beta   90.00
_cell.angle_gamma   90.00
#
_symmetry.space_group_name_H-M   'P 1'
#
loop_
_entity.id
_entity.type
_entity.pdbx_description
1 polymer ?
#
loop_
_entity_poly.entity_id
_entity_poly.type
_entity_poly.pdbx_seq_one_letter_code
_entity_poly.pdbx_strand_id
1 'polypeptide(L)' 'ATVATLHEQLLAEARARGEARHTVWALEGIAQIHRNTGQLDSALEMFEEAAVLAGDADDRRGRAWALRGIADIVSLRDGA' A
#
# COMPACT_ATOMS: atom_id res chain seq x y z
N ALA A 1 -19.40 2.74 -6.14
CA ALA A 1 -17.97 3.06 -6.27
C ALA A 1 -17.20 1.75 -6.33
N THR A 2 -16.20 1.61 -7.20
CA THR A 2 -15.29 0.45 -7.18
C THR A 2 -14.42 0.53 -5.93
N VAL A 3 -13.91 -0.60 -5.44
CA VAL A 3 -13.08 -0.66 -4.23
C VAL A 3 -11.86 0.27 -4.33
N ALA A 4 -11.26 0.38 -5.53
CA ALA A 4 -10.16 1.30 -5.82
C ALA A 4 -10.54 2.77 -5.56
N THR A 5 -11.67 3.25 -6.10
CA THR A 5 -12.10 4.65 -5.93
C THR A 5 -12.37 4.99 -4.46
N LEU A 6 -12.90 4.04 -3.67
CA LEU A 6 -13.11 4.27 -2.23
C LEU A 6 -11.77 4.40 -1.49
N HIS A 7 -10.78 3.60 -1.84
CA HIS A 7 -9.46 3.68 -1.22
C HIS A 7 -8.69 4.94 -1.67
N GLU A 8 -8.84 5.40 -2.92
CA GLU A 8 -8.27 6.67 -3.38
C GLU A 8 -8.86 7.87 -2.64
N GLN A 9 -10.17 7.87 -2.40
CA GLN A 9 -10.84 8.89 -1.60
C GLN A 9 -10.33 8.89 -0.15
N LEU A 10 -10.24 7.71 0.48
CA LEU A 10 -9.68 7.56 1.82
C LEU A 10 -8.22 8.02 1.90
N LEU A 11 -7.42 7.71 0.88
CA LEU A 11 -6.03 8.13 0.78
C LEU A 11 -5.91 9.66 0.75
N ALA A 12 -6.72 10.32 -0.06
CA ALA A 12 -6.74 11.79 -0.15
C ALA A 12 -7.17 12.44 1.17
N GLU A 13 -8.20 11.91 1.84
CA GLU A 13 -8.70 12.44 3.10
C GLU A 13 -7.72 12.19 4.26
N ALA A 14 -7.15 10.98 4.36
CA ALA A 14 -6.20 10.64 5.40
C ALA A 14 -4.89 11.43 5.27
N ARG A 15 -4.40 11.67 4.04
CA ARG A 15 -3.25 12.56 3.79
C ARG A 15 -3.57 14.00 4.20
N ALA A 16 -4.77 14.50 3.92
CA ALA A 16 -5.17 15.85 4.31
C ALA A 16 -5.27 16.02 5.85
N ARG A 17 -5.60 14.95 6.58
CA ARG A 17 -5.74 14.95 8.04
C ARG A 17 -4.48 14.52 8.80
N GLY A 18 -3.46 14.03 8.09
CA GLY A 18 -2.24 13.49 8.71
C GLY A 18 -2.47 12.17 9.45
N GLU A 19 -3.51 11.42 9.10
CA GLU A 19 -3.88 10.17 9.78
C GLU A 19 -3.09 8.99 9.20
N ALA A 20 -1.82 8.88 9.61
CA ALA A 20 -0.85 7.94 9.05
C ALA A 20 -1.36 6.50 8.95
N ARG A 21 -2.05 5.97 9.97
CA ARG A 21 -2.59 4.60 9.94
C ARG A 21 -3.67 4.38 8.88
N HIS A 22 -4.55 5.37 8.68
CA HIS A 22 -5.59 5.26 7.65
C HIS A 22 -5.00 5.39 6.26
N THR A 23 -3.97 6.22 6.08
CA THR A 23 -3.19 6.30 4.83
C THR A 23 -2.51 4.98 4.50
N VAL A 24 -1.85 4.34 5.48
CA VAL A 24 -1.21 3.02 5.30
C VAL A 24 -2.24 1.97 4.85
N TRP A 25 -3.39 1.90 5.54
CA TRP A 25 -4.44 0.94 5.18
C TRP A 25 -5.01 1.17 3.77
N ALA A 26 -5.20 2.43 3.39
CA ALA A 26 -5.66 2.78 2.05
C ALA A 26 -4.64 2.39 0.97
N LEU A 27 -3.35 2.68 1.19
CA LEU A 27 -2.26 2.33 0.28
C LEU A 27 -2.16 0.81 0.09
N GLU A 28 -2.19 0.04 1.17
CA GLU A 28 -2.14 -1.43 1.11
C GLU A 28 -3.29 -2.02 0.28
N GLY A 29 -4.50 -1.49 0.45
CA GLY A 29 -5.67 -1.94 -0.31
C GLY A 29 -5.56 -1.65 -1.81
N ILE A 30 -5.09 -0.46 -2.19
CA ILE A 30 -4.89 -0.09 -3.61
C ILE A 30 -3.73 -0.91 -4.21
N ALA A 31 -2.63 -1.06 -3.47
CA ALA A 31 -1.49 -1.87 -3.90
C ALA A 31 -1.88 -3.32 -4.18
N GLN A 32 -2.73 -3.90 -3.32
CA GLN A 32 -3.25 -5.25 -3.53
C GLN A 32 -4.09 -5.38 -4.81
N ILE A 33 -4.88 -4.35 -5.12
CA ILE A 33 -5.66 -4.30 -6.38
C ILE A 33 -4.71 -4.26 -7.57
N HIS A 34 -3.71 -3.38 -7.57
CA HIS A 34 -2.72 -3.29 -8.65
C HIS A 34 -1.93 -4.59 -8.83
N ARG A 35 -1.53 -5.24 -7.74
CA ARG A 35 -0.87 -6.54 -7.78
C ARG A 35 -1.75 -7.58 -8.48
N ASN A 36 -3.04 -7.61 -8.15
CA ASN A 36 -3.98 -8.58 -8.73
C ASN A 36 -4.34 -8.28 -10.20
N THR A 37 -4.16 -7.04 -10.66
CA THR A 37 -4.34 -6.64 -12.07
C THR A 37 -3.04 -6.68 -12.88
N GLY A 38 -1.93 -7.13 -12.29
CA GLY A 38 -0.62 -7.25 -12.95
C GLY A 38 0.18 -5.95 -13.04
N GLN A 39 -0.30 -4.86 -12.45
CA GLN A 39 0.38 -3.57 -12.37
C GLN A 39 1.40 -3.58 -11.23
N LEU A 40 2.41 -4.45 -11.35
CA LEU A 40 3.38 -4.73 -10.28
C LEU A 40 4.22 -3.51 -9.88
N ASP A 41 4.55 -2.62 -10.82
CA ASP A 41 5.31 -1.40 -10.55
C ASP A 41 4.54 -0.43 -9.64
N SER A 42 3.29 -0.13 -9.99
CA SER A 42 2.41 0.71 -9.18
C SER A 42 2.12 0.10 -7.81
N ALA A 43 1.92 -1.24 -7.76
CA ALA A 43 1.73 -1.93 -6.49
C ALA A 43 2.96 -1.82 -5.59
N LEU A 44 4.17 -1.93 -6.16
CA LEU A 44 5.41 -1.84 -5.40
C LEU A 44 5.59 -0.44 -4.79
N GLU A 45 5.43 0.61 -5.59
CA GLU A 45 5.55 2.00 -5.13
C GLU A 45 4.61 2.27 -3.94
N MET A 46 3.37 1.78 -4.02
CA MET A 46 2.39 1.97 -2.95
C MET A 46 2.73 1.19 -1.67
N PHE A 47 3.25 -0.04 -1.78
CA PHE A 47 3.70 -0.78 -0.60
C PHE A 47 4.96 -0.17 0.02
N GLU A 48 5.87 0.39 -0.78
CA GLU A 48 7.04 1.11 -0.28
C GLU A 48 6.63 2.36 0.50
N GLU A 49 5.70 3.16 -0.04
CA GLU A 49 5.15 4.32 0.65
C GLU A 49 4.46 3.91 1.97
N ALA A 50 3.66 2.84 1.95
CA ALA A 50 3.00 2.33 3.15
C ALA A 50 4.01 1.88 4.21
N ALA A 51 5.11 1.23 3.82
CA ALA A 51 6.15 0.77 4.74
C ALA A 51 6.89 1.93 5.42
N VAL A 52 7.20 2.99 4.67
CA VAL A 52 7.81 4.22 5.21
C VAL A 52 6.88 4.88 6.21
N LEU A 53 5.63 5.15 5.81
CA LEU A 53 4.66 5.84 6.65
C LEU A 53 4.32 5.05 7.92
N ALA A 54 4.18 3.72 7.81
CA ALA A 54 3.97 2.86 8.96
C ALA A 54 5.18 2.84 9.91
N GLY A 55 6.40 2.96 9.36
CA GLY A 55 7.62 3.13 10.14
C GLY A 55 7.64 4.43 10.94
N ASP A 56 7.32 5.55 10.28
CA ASP A 56 7.27 6.88 10.91
C ASP A 56 6.18 6.97 11.99
N ALA A 57 5.08 6.23 11.83
CA ALA A 57 3.95 6.18 12.76
C ALA A 57 4.05 5.12 13.87
N ASP A 58 5.18 4.39 13.96
CA ASP A 58 5.36 3.21 14.82
C ASP A 58 4.25 2.14 14.68
N ASP A 59 3.63 2.06 13.49
CA ASP A 59 2.67 1.03 13.14
C ASP A 59 3.39 -0.23 12.65
N ARG A 60 3.83 -1.03 13.62
CA ARG A 60 4.49 -2.30 13.37
C ARG A 60 3.65 -3.27 12.53
N ARG A 61 2.31 -3.22 12.66
CA ARG A 61 1.42 -4.14 11.93
C ARG A 61 1.31 -3.74 10.47
N GLY A 62 1.03 -2.47 10.19
CA GLY A 62 1.00 -1.93 8.83
C GLY A 62 2.35 -2.16 8.13
N ARG A 63 3.45 -1.87 8.82
CA ARG A 63 4.79 -2.08 8.26
C ARG A 63 5.05 -3.53 7.86
N ALA A 64 4.64 -4.49 8.69
CA ALA A 64 4.81 -5.91 8.36
C ALA A 64 3.98 -6.33 7.14
N TRP A 65 2.78 -5.76 6.98
CA TRP A 65 1.91 -6.07 5.86
C TRP A 65 2.44 -5.47 4.54
N ALA A 66 2.87 -4.22 4.59
CA ALA A 66 3.53 -3.56 3.46
C ALA A 66 4.80 -4.30 3.00
N LEU A 67 5.67 -4.69 3.93
CA LEU A 67 6.89 -5.45 3.60
C LEU A 67 6.60 -6.82 2.98
N ARG A 68 5.53 -7.50 3.41
CA ARG A 68 5.09 -8.74 2.77
C ARG A 68 4.64 -8.48 1.33
N GLY A 69 3.91 -7.40 1.08
CA GLY A 69 3.50 -7.00 -0.27
C GLY A 69 4.69 -6.75 -1.21
N ILE A 70 5.73 -6.07 -0.72
CA ILE A 70 6.99 -5.86 -1.43
C ILE A 70 7.64 -7.20 -1.77
N ALA A 71 7.80 -8.10 -0.79
CA ALA A 71 8.41 -9.41 -1.00
C ALA A 71 7.67 -10.24 -2.04
N ASP A 72 6.33 -10.25 -1.99
CA ASP A 72 5.50 -10.95 -2.97
C ASP A 72 5.72 -10.41 -4.39
N ILE A 73 5.86 -9.09 -4.57
CA ILE A 73 6.07 -8.48 -5.89
C ILE A 73 7.47 -8.73 -6.42
N VAL A 74 8.50 -8.56 -5.58
CA VAL A 74 9.90 -8.82 -5.97
C VAL A 74 10.07 -10.28 -6.37
N SER A 75 9.49 -11.21 -5.61
CA SER A 75 9.51 -12.64 -5.94
C SER A 75 8.83 -12.95 -7.28
N LEU A 76 7.79 -12.21 -7.68
CA LEU A 76 7.14 -12.37 -8.97
C LEU A 76 7.99 -11.85 -10.13
N ARG A 77 8.81 -10.80 -9.90
CA ARG A 77 9.72 -10.24 -10.91
C ARG A 77 10.96 -11.10 -11.12
N ASP A 78 11.54 -11.63 -10.05
CA ASP A 78 12.76 -12.44 -10.12
C ASP A 78 12.51 -13.87 -10.67
N GLY A 79 11.24 -14.29 -10.71
CA GLY A 79 10.83 -15.58 -11.27
C GLY A 79 10.43 -15.57 -12.75
N ALA A 80 10.48 -14.41 -13.42
CA ALA A 80 10.14 -14.22 -14.83
C ALA A 80 11.39 -14.15 -15.72
#